data_AF-A0A936DWP0-F1
#
_entry.id   AF-A0A936DWP0-F1
#
_cell.length_a   1.000
_cell.length_b   1.000
_cell.length_c   1.000
_cell.angle_alpha   90.00
_cell.angle_beta   90.00
_cell.angle_gamma   90.00
#
_symmetry.space_group_name_H-M   'P 1'
#
loop_
_entity.id
_entity.type
_entity.pdbx_description
1 polymer ?
#
loop_
_entity_poly.entity_id
_entity_poly.type
_entity_poly.pdbx_seq_one_letter_code
_entity_poly.pdbx_strand_id
1 'polypeptide(L)'
;MINPRRERFRGRDVIVFDFEPLPGYKPQKDFEKFFGKMAGAIWVDAADKQVVRVEARLIESFKVGGGLLASLREGATFVLEQERVNNEIWPTRADINLGVKVLLVKESMSIRRSSMATTSDSMSNRRRKS
;
A
#
# COMPACT_ATOMS: atom_id res chain seq x y z
N MET A 1 -23.68 17.68 -1.74
CA MET A 1 -23.80 16.63 -0.71
C MET A 1 -24.36 15.40 -1.40
N ILE A 2 -23.60 14.30 -1.45
CA ILE A 2 -24.11 13.02 -1.99
C ILE A 2 -24.93 12.38 -0.87
N ASN A 3 -26.19 12.06 -1.15
CA ASN A 3 -27.03 11.34 -0.20
C ASN A 3 -26.51 9.90 -0.09
N PRO A 4 -26.18 9.42 1.13
CA PRO A 4 -25.76 8.03 1.30
C PRO A 4 -26.88 7.08 0.86
N ARG A 5 -26.48 6.03 0.15
CA ARG A 5 -27.38 5.06 -0.49
C ARG A 5 -27.64 3.93 0.48
N ARG A 6 -28.88 3.43 0.57
CA ARG A 6 -29.17 2.19 1.31
C ARG A 6 -29.20 1.02 0.34
N GLU A 7 -28.46 -0.03 0.64
CA GLU A 7 -28.38 -1.23 -0.20
C GLU A 7 -28.42 -2.52 0.63
N ARG A 8 -28.52 -3.66 -0.06
CA ARG A 8 -28.30 -4.99 0.51
C ARG A 8 -26.99 -5.55 -0.04
N PHE A 9 -26.08 -5.94 0.84
CA PHE A 9 -24.84 -6.62 0.46
C PHE A 9 -24.69 -7.92 1.26
N ARG A 10 -24.56 -9.05 0.56
CA ARG A 10 -24.50 -10.40 1.15
C ARG A 10 -25.57 -10.66 2.23
N GLY A 11 -26.80 -10.23 1.95
CA GLY A 11 -27.96 -10.42 2.84
C GLY A 11 -28.03 -9.45 4.03
N ARG A 12 -27.16 -8.44 4.11
CA ARG A 12 -27.11 -7.45 5.20
C ARG A 12 -27.47 -6.06 4.69
N ASP A 13 -28.10 -5.27 5.55
CA ASP A 13 -28.41 -3.86 5.26
C ASP A 13 -27.15 -3.01 5.43
N VAL A 14 -26.83 -2.25 4.39
CA VAL A 14 -25.62 -1.43 4.34
C VAL A 14 -25.93 0.00 3.92
N ILE A 15 -25.11 0.92 4.41
CA ILE A 15 -25.09 2.32 3.99
C ILE A 15 -23.86 2.51 3.11
N VAL A 16 -24.07 3.05 1.92
CA VAL A 16 -23.02 3.26 0.92
C VAL A 16 -22.66 4.73 0.86
N PHE A 17 -21.36 4.99 0.99
CA PHE A 17 -20.78 6.31 0.87
C PHE A 17 -19.87 6.36 -0.34
N ASP A 18 -20.21 7.22 -1.30
CA ASP A 18 -19.32 7.54 -2.40
C ASP A 18 -18.25 8.54 -1.88
N PHE A 19 -17.03 8.40 -2.38
CA PHE A 19 -15.93 9.29 -2.04
C PHE A 19 -15.15 9.69 -3.30
N GLU A 20 -14.60 10.90 -3.24
CA GLU A 20 -13.72 11.48 -4.24
C GLU A 20 -12.64 12.31 -3.54
N PRO A 21 -11.50 12.60 -4.22
CA PRO A 21 -10.48 13.44 -3.62
C PRO A 21 -11.01 14.82 -3.29
N LEU A 22 -10.60 15.35 -2.12
CA LEU A 22 -10.91 16.72 -1.72
C LEU A 22 -10.05 17.71 -2.52
N PRO A 23 -10.63 18.58 -3.36
CA PRO A 23 -9.86 19.55 -4.13
C PRO A 23 -9.07 20.50 -3.22
N GLY A 24 -7.81 20.73 -3.56
CA GLY A 24 -6.93 21.62 -2.80
C GLY A 24 -6.34 21.05 -1.50
N TYR A 25 -6.67 19.80 -1.15
CA TYR A 25 -6.01 19.12 -0.04
C TYR A 25 -4.51 18.92 -0.33
N LYS A 26 -3.65 19.21 0.66
CA LYS A 26 -2.20 19.12 0.56
C LYS A 26 -1.68 17.93 1.38
N PRO A 27 -1.60 16.72 0.79
CA PRO A 27 -1.16 15.53 1.51
C PRO A 27 0.30 15.66 1.96
N GLN A 28 0.57 15.24 3.18
CA GLN A 28 1.90 15.27 3.80
C GLN A 28 2.59 13.90 3.70
N LYS A 29 1.80 12.82 3.71
CA LYS A 29 2.30 11.44 3.70
C LYS A 29 2.01 10.77 2.36
N ASP A 30 2.82 9.78 1.99
CA ASP A 30 2.68 9.12 0.69
C ASP A 30 1.37 8.32 0.56
N PHE A 31 0.87 7.73 1.64
CA PHE A 31 -0.45 7.10 1.63
C PHE A 31 -1.56 8.13 1.39
N GLU A 32 -1.45 9.35 1.95
CA GLU A 32 -2.41 10.43 1.72
C GLU A 32 -2.38 10.89 0.25
N LYS A 33 -1.20 10.95 -0.37
CA LYS A 33 -1.06 11.22 -1.81
C LYS A 33 -1.70 10.12 -2.66
N PHE A 34 -1.58 8.87 -2.24
CA PHE A 34 -2.17 7.73 -2.94
C PHE A 34 -3.71 7.76 -2.85
N PHE A 35 -4.27 7.84 -1.64
CA PHE A 35 -5.73 7.92 -1.45
C PHE A 35 -6.33 9.21 -2.01
N GLY A 36 -5.59 10.31 -2.00
CA GLY A 36 -5.97 11.58 -2.64
C GLY A 36 -6.05 11.51 -4.18
N LYS A 37 -5.79 10.35 -4.79
CA LYS A 37 -5.97 10.09 -6.23
C LYS A 37 -6.99 8.98 -6.49
N MET A 38 -7.78 8.60 -5.49
CA MET A 38 -8.76 7.54 -5.57
C MET A 38 -10.17 8.10 -5.44
N ALA A 39 -11.10 7.52 -6.19
CA ALA A 39 -12.52 7.70 -6.01
C ALA A 39 -13.20 6.33 -5.97
N GLY A 40 -14.37 6.25 -5.35
CA GLY A 40 -15.06 4.98 -5.21
C GLY A 40 -16.20 5.02 -4.21
N ALA A 41 -16.49 3.86 -3.63
CA ALA A 41 -17.57 3.68 -2.67
C ALA A 41 -17.14 2.78 -1.51
N ILE A 42 -17.73 3.04 -0.34
CA ILE A 42 -17.54 2.26 0.89
C ILE A 42 -18.90 1.80 1.37
N TRP A 43 -19.06 0.50 1.61
CA TRP A 43 -20.25 -0.08 2.20
C TRP A 43 -20.01 -0.32 3.68
N VAL A 44 -20.85 0.28 4.52
CA VAL A 44 -20.82 0.14 5.98
C VAL A 44 -22.05 -0.64 6.41
N ASP A 45 -21.85 -1.73 7.15
CA ASP A 45 -22.93 -2.46 7.80
C ASP A 45 -23.70 -1.56 8.75
N ALA A 46 -25.02 -1.48 8.56
CA ALA A 46 -25.85 -0.56 9.33
C ALA A 46 -25.99 -0.94 10.81
N ALA A 47 -25.90 -2.23 11.14
CA ALA A 47 -26.05 -2.73 12.51
C ALA A 47 -24.73 -2.72 13.27
N ASP A 48 -23.68 -3.28 12.67
CA ASP A 48 -22.36 -3.46 13.28
C ASP A 48 -21.45 -2.24 13.11
N LYS A 49 -21.83 -1.28 12.23
CA LYS A 49 -21.05 -0.07 11.91
C LYS A 49 -19.64 -0.36 11.41
N GLN A 50 -19.48 -1.49 10.71
CA GLN A 50 -18.21 -1.94 10.15
C GLN A 50 -18.20 -1.76 8.64
N VAL A 51 -17.04 -1.40 8.07
CA VAL A 51 -16.84 -1.48 6.62
C VAL A 51 -16.92 -2.95 6.22
N VAL A 52 -17.72 -3.29 5.21
CA VAL A 52 -17.84 -4.67 4.69
C VAL A 52 -17.35 -4.80 3.25
N ARG A 53 -17.30 -3.67 2.53
CA ARG A 53 -16.76 -3.59 1.18
C ARG A 53 -16.16 -2.20 0.93
N VAL A 54 -15.06 -2.19 0.21
CA VAL A 54 -14.50 -1.00 -0.43
C VAL A 54 -14.32 -1.31 -1.90
N GLU A 55 -14.82 -0.42 -2.75
CA GLU A 55 -14.46 -0.38 -4.16
C GLU A 55 -13.80 0.96 -4.46
N ALA A 56 -12.67 0.93 -5.15
CA ALA A 56 -11.96 2.14 -5.50
C ALA A 56 -11.29 2.01 -6.85
N ARG A 57 -11.15 3.16 -7.52
CA ARG A 57 -10.36 3.31 -8.74
C ARG A 57 -9.39 4.46 -8.59
N LEU A 58 -8.20 4.28 -9.14
CA LEU A 58 -7.22 5.33 -9.27
C LEU A 58 -7.65 6.25 -10.42
N ILE A 59 -8.05 7.48 -10.09
CA ILE A 59 -8.51 8.47 -11.08
C ILE A 59 -7.38 9.35 -11.63
N GLU A 60 -6.19 9.23 -11.07
CA GLU A 60 -4.98 9.84 -11.60
C GLU A 60 -3.76 8.95 -11.36
N SER A 61 -2.85 8.86 -12.32
CA SER A 61 -1.63 8.07 -12.16
C SER A 61 -0.84 8.43 -10.90
N PHE A 62 -0.28 7.42 -10.23
CA PHE A 62 0.50 7.56 -9.00
C PHE A 62 1.97 7.21 -9.24
N LYS A 63 2.88 8.13 -8.91
CA LYS A 63 4.32 7.97 -9.11
C LYS A 63 4.99 7.44 -7.85
N VAL A 64 5.75 6.35 -7.98
CA VAL A 64 6.56 5.79 -6.90
C VAL A 64 8.00 6.28 -7.05
N GLY A 65 8.62 6.76 -5.96
CA GLY A 65 9.98 7.30 -5.98
C GLY A 65 10.15 8.48 -6.95
N GLY A 66 9.18 9.40 -6.99
CA GLY A 66 9.17 10.53 -7.93
C GLY A 66 8.89 10.15 -9.39
N GLY A 67 8.61 8.87 -9.67
CA GLY A 67 8.41 8.33 -11.00
C GLY A 67 9.67 7.74 -11.63
N LEU A 68 10.79 7.70 -10.89
CA LEU A 68 12.05 7.10 -11.34
C LEU A 68 12.05 5.56 -11.19
N LEU A 69 11.26 5.03 -10.24
CA LEU A 69 11.16 3.59 -9.99
C LEU A 69 10.00 2.97 -10.78
N ALA A 70 8.79 3.49 -10.56
CA ALA A 70 7.58 3.01 -11.22
C ALA A 70 6.46 4.05 -11.18
N SER A 71 5.41 3.80 -11.97
CA SER A 71 4.13 4.50 -11.86
C SER A 71 2.95 3.54 -11.99
N LEU A 72 1.98 3.67 -11.08
CA LEU A 72 0.66 3.07 -11.21
C LEU A 72 -0.17 3.88 -12.21
N ARG A 73 -0.75 3.21 -13.19
CA ARG A 73 -1.58 3.83 -14.22
C ARG A 73 -2.95 4.17 -13.65
N GLU A 74 -3.47 5.30 -14.11
CA GLU A 74 -4.89 5.62 -14.00
C GLU A 74 -5.75 4.46 -14.49
N GLY A 75 -6.90 4.27 -13.85
CA GLY A 75 -7.82 3.16 -14.12
C GLY A 75 -7.52 1.89 -13.33
N ALA A 76 -6.45 1.85 -12.52
CA ALA A 76 -6.23 0.77 -11.57
C ALA A 76 -7.44 0.63 -10.62
N THR A 77 -7.92 -0.60 -10.39
CA THR A 77 -9.10 -0.87 -9.55
C THR A 77 -8.78 -1.76 -8.37
N PHE A 78 -9.45 -1.51 -7.26
CA PHE A 78 -9.30 -2.22 -6.00
C PHE A 78 -10.68 -2.57 -5.46
N VAL A 79 -10.89 -3.84 -5.14
CA VAL A 79 -12.06 -4.31 -4.40
C VAL A 79 -11.55 -5.07 -3.19
N LEU A 80 -12.01 -4.66 -2.01
CA LEU A 80 -11.77 -5.38 -0.76
C LEU A 80 -13.12 -5.69 -0.14
N GLU A 81 -13.35 -6.97 0.18
CA GLU A 81 -14.52 -7.43 0.93
C GLU A 81 -14.04 -8.10 2.22
N GLN A 82 -14.74 -7.82 3.30
CA GLN A 82 -14.50 -8.45 4.59
C GLN A 82 -15.81 -8.84 5.25
N GLU A 83 -15.78 -9.95 5.99
CA GLU A 83 -16.94 -10.46 6.72
C GLU A 83 -16.62 -10.64 8.18
N ARG A 84 -17.66 -10.53 9.01
CA ARG A 84 -17.56 -10.86 10.42
C ARG A 84 -17.83 -12.35 10.59
N VAL A 85 -16.80 -13.10 10.94
CA VAL A 85 -16.87 -14.53 11.25
C VAL A 85 -16.43 -14.70 12.70
N ASN A 86 -17.24 -15.36 13.53
CA ASN A 86 -16.93 -15.61 14.94
C ASN A 86 -16.48 -14.36 15.73
N ASN A 87 -17.15 -13.23 15.54
CA ASN A 87 -16.82 -11.95 16.19
C ASN A 87 -15.49 -11.30 15.74
N GLU A 88 -14.85 -11.81 14.70
CA GLU A 88 -13.62 -11.28 14.10
C GLU A 88 -13.87 -10.79 12.68
N ILE A 89 -13.07 -9.83 12.23
CA ILE A 89 -13.14 -9.30 10.87
C ILE A 89 -12.13 -10.06 10.02
N TRP A 90 -12.62 -10.78 9.01
CA TRP A 90 -11.79 -11.57 8.10
C TRP A 90 -11.93 -11.06 6.66
N PRO A 91 -10.81 -10.78 5.97
CA PRO A 91 -10.83 -10.51 4.53
C PRO A 91 -11.36 -11.74 3.79
N THR A 92 -12.38 -11.55 2.95
CA THR A 92 -12.99 -12.66 2.17
C THR A 92 -12.73 -12.54 0.68
N ARG A 93 -12.43 -11.33 0.19
CA ARG A 93 -12.05 -11.11 -1.20
C ARG A 93 -11.15 -9.90 -1.34
N ALA A 94 -10.13 -10.03 -2.18
CA ALA A 94 -9.31 -8.91 -2.62
C ALA A 94 -9.07 -9.04 -4.13
N ASP A 95 -9.70 -8.17 -4.91
CA ASP A 95 -9.47 -8.11 -6.36
C ASP A 95 -8.73 -6.82 -6.69
N ILE A 96 -7.60 -6.97 -7.37
CA ILE A 96 -6.68 -5.88 -7.66
C ILE A 96 -6.32 -5.95 -9.15
N ASN A 97 -6.68 -4.92 -9.91
CA ASN A 97 -6.30 -4.80 -11.32
C ASN A 97 -5.40 -3.57 -11.47
N LEU A 98 -4.13 -3.80 -11.85
CA LEU A 98 -3.10 -2.77 -11.90
C LEU A 98 -2.47 -2.71 -13.28
N GLY A 99 -2.43 -1.51 -13.86
CA GLY A 99 -1.45 -1.16 -14.87
C GLY A 99 -0.22 -0.57 -14.19
N VAL A 100 0.95 -1.21 -14.30
CA VAL A 100 2.21 -0.68 -13.75
C VAL A 100 3.18 -0.39 -14.89
N LYS A 101 3.86 0.76 -14.83
CA LYS A 101 5.03 1.06 -15.66
C LYS A 101 6.27 1.06 -14.76
N VAL A 102 7.24 0.21 -15.06
CA VAL A 102 8.53 0.13 -14.34
C VAL A 102 9.61 0.80 -15.18
N LEU A 103 10.49 1.58 -14.56
CA LEU A 103 11.65 2.17 -15.21
C LEU A 103 12.93 1.54 -14.64
N LEU A 104 13.92 1.28 -15.50
CA LEU A 104 15.20 0.71 -15.09
C LEU A 104 16.08 1.78 -14.44
N VAL A 105 16.58 1.49 -13.23
CA VAL A 105 17.61 2.31 -12.57
C VAL A 105 18.98 1.68 -12.81
N LYS A 106 19.94 2.47 -13.28
CA LYS A 106 21.31 2.03 -13.59
C LYS A 106 22.09 1.73 -12.30
N GLU A 107 22.80 0.60 -12.28
CA GLU A 107 23.57 0.11 -11.13
C GLU A 107 24.66 1.08 -10.67
N SER A 108 24.55 1.62 -9.45
CA SER A 108 25.68 2.22 -8.72
C SER A 108 25.78 1.73 -7.27
N MET A 109 25.11 0.62 -6.93
CA MET A 109 25.13 0.07 -5.57
C MET A 109 26.41 -0.74 -5.34
N SER A 110 27.49 -0.05 -4.98
CA SER A 110 28.74 -0.69 -4.55
C SER A 110 28.54 -1.39 -3.21
N ILE A 111 28.40 -2.72 -3.22
CA ILE A 111 28.56 -3.53 -2.00
C ILE A 111 30.05 -3.56 -1.65
N ARG A 112 30.47 -2.75 -0.68
CA ARG A 112 31.78 -2.91 -0.06
C ARG A 112 31.71 -4.08 0.92
N ARG A 113 32.29 -5.23 0.56
CA ARG A 113 32.67 -6.25 1.56
C ARG A 113 33.86 -5.70 2.33
N SER A 114 33.67 -5.40 3.62
CA SER A 114 34.81 -5.30 4.53
C SER A 114 35.28 -6.73 4.83
N SER A 115 36.45 -7.09 4.33
CA SER A 115 37.18 -8.25 4.86
C SER A 115 37.62 -7.91 6.27
N MET A 116 37.08 -8.62 7.26
CA MET A 116 37.58 -8.60 8.62
C MET A 116 39.00 -9.17 8.57
N ALA A 117 40.01 -8.33 8.84
CA ALA A 117 41.37 -8.82 8.98
C ALA A 117 41.39 -9.83 10.14
N THR A 118 41.68 -11.09 9.83
CA THR A 118 41.99 -12.08 10.86
C THR A 118 43.29 -11.65 11.50
N THR A 119 43.18 -10.94 12.62
CA THR A 119 44.29 -10.73 13.56
C THR A 119 44.66 -12.10 14.13
N SER A 120 45.52 -12.82 13.43
CA SER A 120 46.26 -13.95 13.97
C SER A 120 47.63 -14.00 13.30
N ASP A 121 48.40 -12.92 13.46
CA ASP A 121 49.84 -12.97 13.19
C ASP A 121 50.66 -11.96 14.03
N SER A 122 50.29 -11.82 15.31
CA SER A 122 51.05 -11.02 16.29
C SER A 122 51.58 -11.83 17.49
N MET A 123 51.65 -13.15 17.36
CA MET A 123 52.25 -14.03 18.39
C MET A 123 53.16 -15.13 17.80
N SER A 124 54.11 -14.76 16.93
CA SER A 124 55.26 -15.65 16.64
C SER A 124 56.63 -15.00 16.84
N ASN A 125 56.70 -13.67 17.05
CA ASN A 125 57.98 -12.96 17.10
C ASN A 125 58.47 -12.54 18.51
N ARG A 126 57.96 -13.18 19.58
CA ARG A 126 58.40 -12.92 20.97
C ARG A 126 59.18 -14.07 21.63
N ARG A 127 59.58 -15.09 20.87
CA ARG A 127 60.42 -16.23 21.34
C ARG A 127 61.72 -16.45 20.53
N ARG A 128 62.32 -15.38 20.01
CA ARG A 128 63.70 -15.40 19.44
C ARG A 128 64.60 -14.29 19.98
N LYS A 129 64.36 -13.85 21.22
CA LYS A 129 65.28 -13.02 21.97
C LYS A 129 65.24 -13.41 23.45
N SER A 130 65.90 -14.52 23.75
CA SER A 130 66.44 -14.92 25.04
C SER A 130 67.60 -15.87 24.77
#